data_AF-A0A7K8R8N8-F1
#
_entry.id   AF-A0A7K8R8N8-F1
#
_cell.length_a   1.000
_cell.length_b   1.000
_cell.length_c   1.000
_cell.angle_alpha   90.00
_cell.angle_beta   90.00
_cell.angle_gamma   90.00
#
_symmetry.space_group_name_H-M   'P 1'
#
loop_
_entity.id
_entity.type
_entity.pdbx_description
1 polymer ?
#
loop_
_entity_poly.entity_id
_entity_poly.type
_entity_poly.pdbx_seq_one_letter_code
_entity_poly.pdbx_strand_id
1 'polypeptide(L)' 'MGEAEQLEEEVDEFVGKKTEKSYRLLEEMLTKLLLELDSIETGGQDSVRQARKESVHRVQAILEKLERKGL' A
#
# COMPACT_ATOMS: atom_id res chain seq x y z
N MET A 1 8.95 11.83 3.38
CA MET A 1 8.36 10.49 3.61
C MET A 1 7.05 10.46 2.87
N GLY A 2 6.90 9.56 1.90
CA GLY A 2 5.63 9.35 1.20
C GLY A 2 4.68 8.52 2.05
N GLU A 3 3.36 8.63 1.84
CA GLU A 3 2.35 7.88 2.61
C GLU A 3 2.58 6.36 2.55
N ALA A 4 2.99 5.82 1.39
CA ALA A 4 3.32 4.41 1.25
C ALA A 4 4.51 3.96 2.13
N GLU A 5 5.47 4.86 2.38
CA GLU A 5 6.66 4.56 3.19
C GLU A 5 6.33 4.53 4.68
N GLN A 6 5.42 5.42 5.13
CA GLN A 6 4.90 5.39 6.49
C GLN A 6 4.09 4.11 6.75
N LEU A 7 3.20 3.75 5.81
CA LEU A 7 2.43 2.52 5.90
C LEU A 7 3.32 1.28 5.88
N GLU A 8 4.39 1.29 5.09
CA GLU A 8 5.38 0.20 5.09
C GLU A 8 6.02 0.01 6.48
N GLU A 9 6.44 1.09 7.12
CA GLU A 9 7.03 1.07 8.46
C GLU A 9 6.02 0.58 9.49
N GLU A 10 4.77 1.08 9.46
CA GLU A 10 3.70 0.59 10.34
C GLU A 10 3.39 -0.89 10.14
N VAL A 11 3.41 -1.40 8.89
CA VAL A 11 3.24 -2.83 8.62
C VAL A 11 4.44 -3.63 9.13
N ASP A 12 5.66 -3.13 8.97
CA ASP A 12 6.86 -3.81 9.49
C ASP A 12 6.91 -3.83 11.02
N GLU A 13 6.40 -2.81 11.69
CA GLU A 13 6.21 -2.79 13.15
C GLU A 13 4.94 -3.51 13.61
N PHE A 14 3.96 -3.72 12.73
CA PHE A 14 2.72 -4.40 13.07
C PHE A 14 2.99 -5.84 13.51
N VAL A 15 2.60 -6.14 14.75
CA VAL A 15 2.62 -7.47 15.36
C VAL A 15 1.23 -7.73 15.93
N GLY A 16 0.40 -8.44 15.19
CA GLY A 16 -0.99 -8.68 15.56
C GLY A 16 -1.67 -9.63 14.60
N LYS A 17 -2.96 -9.91 14.83
CA LYS A 17 -3.77 -10.77 13.97
C LYS A 17 -4.65 -9.93 13.06
N LYS A 18 -5.09 -10.48 11.94
CA LYS A 18 -6.08 -9.85 11.04
C LYS A 18 -7.42 -9.43 11.69
N THR A 19 -7.68 -9.93 12.90
CA THR A 19 -8.86 -9.57 13.70
C THR A 19 -8.69 -8.24 14.45
N GLU A 20 -7.46 -7.74 14.57
CA GLU A 20 -7.17 -6.46 15.20
C GLU A 20 -7.67 -5.30 14.35
N LYS A 21 -8.13 -4.23 15.02
CA LYS A 21 -8.54 -3.01 14.34
C LYS A 21 -7.38 -2.38 13.57
N SER A 22 -6.17 -2.46 14.10
CA SER A 22 -4.97 -1.89 13.47
C SER A 22 -4.68 -2.54 12.12
N TYR A 23 -4.83 -3.86 12.00
CA TYR A 23 -4.70 -4.56 10.70
C TYR A 23 -5.70 -4.00 9.68
N ARG A 24 -6.98 -3.92 10.05
CA ARG A 24 -8.03 -3.41 9.15
C ARG A 24 -7.78 -1.96 8.75
N LEU A 25 -7.28 -1.14 9.68
CA LEU A 25 -6.94 0.25 9.40
C LEU A 25 -5.81 0.35 8.37
N LEU A 26 -4.73 -0.41 8.57
CA LEU A 26 -3.59 -0.44 7.65
C LEU A 26 -3.99 -0.96 6.27
N GLU A 27 -4.78 -2.02 6.21
CA GLU A 27 -5.31 -2.59 4.96
C GLU A 27 -6.20 -1.58 4.21
N GLU A 28 -7.08 -0.88 4.93
CA GLU A 28 -7.95 0.16 4.36
C GLU A 28 -7.13 1.34 3.83
N MET A 29 -6.14 1.82 4.58
CA MET A 29 -5.27 2.92 4.17
C MET A 29 -4.44 2.55 2.92
N LEU A 30 -3.84 1.36 2.90
CA LEU A 30 -3.10 0.87 1.74
C LEU A 30 -4.00 0.72 0.50
N THR A 31 -5.20 0.16 0.67
CA THR A 31 -6.16 0.01 -0.42
C THR A 31 -6.62 1.36 -0.97
N LYS A 32 -6.88 2.32 -0.07
CA LYS A 32 -7.23 3.69 -0.46
C LYS A 32 -6.11 4.32 -1.28
N LEU A 33 -4.87 4.19 -0.84
CA LEU A 33 -3.72 4.71 -1.55
C LEU A 33 -3.57 4.08 -2.95
N LEU A 34 -3.84 2.78 -3.05
CA LEU A 34 -3.80 2.04 -4.31
C LEU A 34 -4.86 2.56 -5.29
N LEU A 35 -6.09 2.83 -4.81
CA LEU A 35 -7.14 3.42 -5.62
C LEU A 35 -6.79 4.84 -6.09
N GLU A 36 -6.20 5.65 -5.21
CA GLU A 36 -5.74 7.00 -5.57
C GLU A 36 -4.64 6.94 -6.65
N LEU A 37 -3.69 6.01 -6.51
CA LEU A 37 -2.64 5.75 -7.50
C LEU A 37 -3.21 5.26 -8.84
N ASP A 38 -4.21 4.37 -8.82
CA ASP A 38 -4.83 3.84 -10.04
C ASP A 38 -5.64 4.91 -10.79
N SER A 39 -6.25 5.83 -10.04
CA SER A 39 -6.96 7.00 -10.55
C SER A 39 -6.04 8.03 -11.24
N ILE A 40 -4.72 7.91 -11.08
CA ILE A 40 -3.76 8.78 -11.79
C ILE A 40 -3.78 8.42 -13.28
N GLU A 41 -4.37 9.31 -14.08
CA GLU A 41 -4.32 9.28 -15.53
C GLU A 41 -2.92 9.63 -16.02
N THR A 42 -2.28 8.71 -16.74
CA THR A 42 -0.90 8.88 -17.21
C THR A 42 -0.80 9.78 -18.43
N GLY A 43 -1.92 10.17 -19.07
CA GLY A 43 -1.96 11.11 -20.21
C GLY A 43 -1.10 10.72 -21.42
N GLY A 44 -0.64 9.47 -21.51
CA GLY A 44 0.32 9.00 -22.51
C GLY A 44 1.81 9.23 -22.14
N GLN A 45 2.13 9.69 -20.93
CA GLN A 45 3.51 9.77 -20.43
C GLN A 45 3.99 8.42 -19.89
N ASP A 46 4.96 7.82 -20.57
CA ASP A 46 5.58 6.56 -20.13
C ASP A 46 6.19 6.66 -18.73
N SER A 47 6.83 7.78 -18.38
CA SER A 47 7.41 7.99 -17.04
C SER A 47 6.35 7.92 -15.95
N VAL A 48 5.18 8.53 -16.15
CA VAL A 48 4.07 8.49 -15.18
C VAL A 48 3.48 7.09 -15.12
N ARG A 49 3.39 6.39 -16.26
CA ARG A 49 2.92 5.00 -16.32
C ARG A 49 3.85 4.05 -15.56
N GLN A 50 5.16 4.22 -15.69
CA GLN A 50 6.15 3.45 -14.93
C GLN A 50 6.09 3.77 -13.45
N ALA A 51 6.08 5.06 -13.08
CA ALA A 51 5.99 5.49 -11.69
C ALA A 51 4.70 4.96 -11.02
N ARG A 52 3.55 5.03 -11.70
CA ARG A 52 2.30 4.45 -11.20
C ARG A 52 2.43 2.96 -10.97
N LYS A 53 3.03 2.24 -11.93
CA LYS A 53 3.22 0.78 -11.82
C LYS A 53 4.15 0.42 -10.65
N GLU A 54 5.24 1.16 -10.45
CA GLU A 54 6.15 0.96 -9.30
C GLU A 54 5.43 1.25 -7.98
N SER A 55 4.70 2.36 -7.89
CA SER A 55 3.95 2.71 -6.68
C SER A 55 2.88 1.67 -6.36
N VAL A 56 2.12 1.21 -7.34
CA VAL A 56 1.13 0.13 -7.16
C VAL A 56 1.80 -1.16 -6.70
N HIS A 57 2.91 -1.56 -7.34
CA HIS A 57 3.68 -2.74 -6.92
C HIS A 57 4.16 -2.63 -5.48
N ARG A 58 4.63 -1.44 -5.07
CA ARG A 58 5.10 -1.20 -3.69
C ARG A 58 3.96 -1.35 -2.69
N VAL A 59 2.81 -0.72 -2.95
CA VAL A 59 1.63 -0.82 -2.08
C VAL A 59 1.10 -2.26 -2.00
N GLN A 60 1.06 -2.99 -3.12
CA GLN A 60 0.70 -4.41 -3.12
C GLN A 60 1.66 -5.27 -2.30
N ALA A 61 2.97 -5.02 -2.40
CA ALA A 61 3.96 -5.74 -1.61
C ALA A 61 3.77 -5.50 -0.09
N ILE A 62 3.42 -4.28 0.30
CA ILE A 62 3.12 -3.94 1.70
C ILE A 62 1.83 -4.64 2.16
N LEU A 63 0.78 -4.66 1.34
CA LEU A 63 -0.46 -5.42 1.63
C LEU A 63 -0.17 -6.91 1.82
N GLU A 64 0.63 -7.53 0.95
CA GLU A 64 1.03 -8.94 1.11
C GLU A 64 1.82 -9.18 2.41
N LYS A 65 2.74 -8.28 2.77
CA LYS A 65 3.47 -8.34 4.05
C LYS A 65 2.49 -8.28 5.22
N LEU A 66 1.53 -7.36 5.18
CA LEU A 66 0.52 -7.18 6.21
C LEU A 66 -0.32 -8.46 6.35
N GLU A 67 -0.83 -9.01 5.26
CA GLU A 67 -1.60 -10.26 5.24
C GLU A 67 -0.81 -11.42 5.85
N ARG A 68 0.48 -11.55 5.49
CA ARG A 68 1.37 -12.57 6.07
C ARG A 68 1.60 -12.41 7.56
N LYS A 69 1.67 -11.17 8.06
CA LYS A 69 1.79 -10.86 9.49
C LYS A 69 0.49 -11.11 10.26
N GLY A 70 -0.65 -10.90 9.61
CA GLY A 70 -1.99 -11.08 10.18
C GLY A 70 -2.50 -12.52 10.23
N LEU A 71 -1.74 -13.49 9.69
CA LEU A 71 -2.02 -14.93 9.72
C LEU A 71 -1.84 -15.55 11.12
#